data_AF-S3CRM7-F1
#
_entry.id   AF-S3CRM7-F1
#
_cell.length_a   1.000
_cell.length_b   1.000
_cell.length_c   1.000
_cell.angle_alpha   90.00
_cell.angle_beta   90.00
_cell.angle_gamma   90.00
#
_symmetry.space_group_name_H-M   'P 1'
#
loop_
_entity.id
_entity.type
_entity.pdbx_description
1 polymer ?
#
loop_
_entity_poly.entity_id
_entity_poly.type
_entity_poly.pdbx_seq_one_letter_code
_entity_poly.pdbx_strand_id
1 'polypeptide(L)'
;MPGRTTEPLLYQEPAAGPRGHRKTSQRSGGRARSRFDSDYNDGVLDNVWAGGNRRLLKLTLMAMCLGITLYVGINFSYVAKSGRAPATSCDTIDHGYQCYPKIAQSWGQYSPFYSVPSELSSADTTPATPLSPLALPPTCKYTFAQVLSRHGGRDPTASKSAAYAALMDRILDTSEHFSDGPDGRFGFLNEYSYRMGADELTRFGELQMVHSGAHFYRRYRSLLNSLATPTTHADPFVRSADQHRVLLSAINWVQGFQGARHTEQQRQQDSQEKSRKGKKPLPPSEHKDGESGQQHIILLPEESGFNNTLSYNGLCKKFTSRRGSAAQRTFAETFVPAITARLNRGLQGANLTDTDTINLMDMCPYETIADEHDRSDSNPSSSAVSGGRRLSPFCHLFSEAEWHGYDYYQTLGKWYGFGDGSTLGATQGVGFVNELIARLTQSPVDDHTSTNRTMDADPVTFPLNATVYADFSHDNDMSNIFAALGLYAGATGEAPLDPSNTTRVEPGDMRGFAAGWTVPFAARMYVEKMVCGGDEEELVRVLVNDRVIPLQNCGADVLGRCRLSKFIDSLAFARKGGNWEDCFA
;
A
#
# COMPACT_ATOMS: atom_id res chain seq x y z
N MET A 1 -3.45 -5.20 49.55
CA MET A 1 -3.30 -6.32 48.59
C MET A 1 -2.45 -5.80 47.45
N PRO A 2 -1.19 -6.24 47.29
CA PRO A 2 -0.31 -5.78 46.21
C PRO A 2 -0.50 -6.63 44.94
N GLY A 3 -0.20 -6.02 43.78
CA GLY A 3 0.34 -6.71 42.61
C GLY A 3 -0.65 -7.32 41.62
N ARG A 4 -0.95 -6.59 40.55
CA ARG A 4 -1.09 -7.17 39.21
C ARG A 4 -0.47 -6.21 38.19
N THR A 5 0.77 -6.49 37.86
CA THR A 5 1.43 -6.07 36.62
C THR A 5 0.62 -6.62 35.46
N THR A 6 0.09 -5.73 34.62
CA THR A 6 -0.45 -6.10 33.31
C THR A 6 0.74 -6.31 32.37
N GLU A 7 1.06 -7.56 32.06
CA GLU A 7 1.97 -7.90 30.97
C GLU A 7 1.35 -7.52 29.61
N PRO A 8 2.16 -7.05 28.64
CA PRO A 8 1.70 -6.79 27.28
C PRO A 8 1.37 -8.11 26.57
N LEU A 9 0.21 -8.14 25.91
CA LEU A 9 -0.28 -9.29 25.14
C LEU A 9 0.61 -9.51 23.90
N LEU A 10 1.44 -10.54 23.95
CA LEU A 10 2.13 -11.12 22.80
C LEU A 10 1.10 -11.73 21.83
N TYR A 11 1.15 -11.34 20.57
CA TYR A 11 0.47 -12.07 19.50
C TYR A 11 1.18 -13.42 19.31
N GLN A 12 0.54 -14.50 19.74
CA GLN A 12 0.92 -15.88 19.41
C GLN A 12 0.05 -16.38 18.26
N GLU A 13 0.71 -16.90 17.22
CA GLU A 13 0.08 -17.63 16.11
C GLU A 13 -0.80 -18.77 16.67
N PRO A 14 -2.01 -19.04 16.13
CA PRO A 14 -2.83 -20.13 16.63
C PRO A 14 -2.13 -21.47 16.42
N ALA A 15 -1.80 -22.17 17.51
CA ALA A 15 -1.33 -23.53 17.45
C ALA A 15 -2.35 -24.41 16.71
N ALA A 16 -1.91 -25.10 15.66
CA ALA A 16 -2.72 -26.07 14.95
C ALA A 16 -3.22 -27.14 15.93
N GLY A 17 -4.52 -27.10 16.25
CA GLY A 17 -5.19 -28.07 17.10
C GLY A 17 -5.22 -29.48 16.49
N PRO A 18 -5.43 -30.53 17.31
CA PRO A 18 -5.14 -31.91 16.94
C PRO A 18 -6.10 -32.42 15.86
N ARG A 19 -5.54 -32.99 14.78
CA ARG A 19 -6.32 -33.70 13.76
C ARG A 19 -7.02 -34.90 14.38
N GLY A 20 -8.35 -34.83 14.43
CA GLY A 20 -9.21 -35.94 14.82
C GLY A 20 -9.01 -37.17 13.93
N HIS A 21 -8.82 -38.32 14.58
CA HIS A 21 -8.75 -39.63 13.97
C HIS A 21 -10.05 -39.98 13.22
N ARG A 22 -9.94 -40.20 11.90
CA ARG A 22 -10.94 -40.96 11.14
C ARG A 22 -10.35 -42.33 10.78
N LYS A 23 -10.89 -43.37 11.42
CA LYS A 23 -10.59 -44.78 11.17
C LYS A 23 -10.84 -45.12 9.70
N THR A 24 -9.83 -45.63 9.01
CA THR A 24 -10.01 -46.49 7.83
C THR A 24 -9.07 -47.69 7.91
N SER A 25 -9.71 -48.85 8.01
CA SER A 25 -9.29 -50.24 7.78
C SER A 25 -7.87 -50.49 7.25
N GLN A 26 -7.10 -51.25 8.04
CA GLN A 26 -5.90 -52.00 7.64
C GLN A 26 -6.15 -52.94 6.46
N ARG A 27 -5.20 -53.00 5.52
CA ARG A 27 -4.83 -54.23 4.81
C ARG A 27 -3.31 -54.34 4.81
N SER A 28 -2.84 -55.46 5.33
CA SER A 28 -1.46 -55.82 5.64
C SER A 28 -0.61 -56.09 4.39
N GLY A 29 0.55 -55.44 4.30
CA GLY A 29 1.63 -55.80 3.38
C GLY A 29 2.77 -56.46 4.16
N GLY A 30 2.82 -57.79 4.12
CA GLY A 30 3.93 -58.59 4.62
C GLY A 30 5.04 -58.71 3.58
N ARG A 31 6.27 -58.46 4.00
CA ARG A 31 7.52 -58.55 3.22
C ARG A 31 8.01 -60.00 3.23
N ALA A 32 8.32 -60.58 2.06
CA ALA A 32 9.15 -61.77 1.96
C ALA A 32 10.23 -61.57 0.90
N ARG A 33 11.49 -61.67 1.34
CA ARG A 33 12.69 -61.79 0.51
C ARG A 33 12.90 -63.27 0.19
N SER A 34 13.31 -63.60 -1.03
CA SER A 34 14.21 -64.73 -1.27
C SER A 34 15.20 -64.39 -2.38
N ARG A 35 16.48 -64.60 -2.06
CA ARG A 35 17.65 -64.58 -2.95
C ARG A 35 17.54 -65.66 -4.02
N PHE A 36 18.15 -65.44 -5.17
CA PHE A 36 19.02 -66.44 -5.80
C PHE A 36 20.09 -65.73 -6.65
N ASP A 37 21.35 -66.04 -6.32
CA ASP A 37 22.57 -65.75 -7.09
C ASP A 37 22.67 -66.69 -8.29
N SER A 38 23.28 -66.23 -9.39
CA SER A 38 24.55 -66.77 -9.89
C SER A 38 24.94 -66.18 -11.25
N ASP A 39 26.07 -65.45 -11.26
CA ASP A 39 27.25 -65.64 -12.12
C ASP A 39 27.14 -65.97 -13.63
N TYR A 40 27.98 -65.22 -14.37
CA TYR A 40 28.98 -65.68 -15.36
C TYR A 40 28.86 -65.24 -16.83
N ASN A 41 29.78 -64.33 -17.17
CA ASN A 41 30.62 -64.12 -18.36
C ASN A 41 30.13 -63.88 -19.80
N ASP A 42 30.78 -62.84 -20.32
CA ASP A 42 31.26 -62.53 -21.67
C ASP A 42 31.35 -63.67 -22.69
N GLY A 43 30.91 -63.33 -23.90
CA GLY A 43 31.67 -63.62 -25.11
C GLY A 43 30.95 -64.44 -26.17
N VAL A 44 31.17 -64.02 -27.43
CA VAL A 44 30.92 -64.74 -28.69
C VAL A 44 29.51 -64.55 -29.28
N LEU A 45 29.41 -63.72 -30.32
CA LEU A 45 29.23 -64.23 -31.69
C LEU A 45 29.31 -63.11 -32.72
N ASP A 46 30.37 -63.21 -33.52
CA ASP A 46 30.56 -62.54 -34.79
C ASP A 46 29.47 -62.88 -35.82
N ASN A 47 29.25 -61.91 -36.71
CA ASN A 47 28.84 -62.04 -38.11
C ASN A 47 27.47 -62.65 -38.47
N VAL A 48 26.51 -61.77 -38.80
CA VAL A 48 25.58 -62.00 -39.92
C VAL A 48 25.49 -60.72 -40.78
N TRP A 49 25.71 -60.92 -42.07
CA TRP A 49 25.84 -59.92 -43.13
C TRP A 49 24.60 -59.05 -43.35
N ALA A 50 24.83 -57.76 -43.67
CA ALA A 50 24.09 -57.05 -44.73
C ALA A 50 24.82 -55.75 -45.14
N GLY A 51 25.97 -55.92 -45.79
CA GLY A 51 26.55 -54.91 -46.65
C GLY A 51 25.65 -54.70 -47.87
N GLY A 52 24.72 -53.76 -47.77
CA GLY A 52 23.87 -53.37 -48.90
C GLY A 52 23.24 -52.00 -48.76
N ASN A 53 22.93 -51.57 -47.52
CA ASN A 53 22.18 -50.34 -47.30
C ASN A 53 22.80 -49.39 -46.29
N ARG A 54 24.14 -49.38 -46.15
CA ARG A 54 24.86 -48.40 -45.31
C ARG A 54 24.61 -46.96 -45.76
N ARG A 55 24.45 -46.71 -47.07
CA ARG A 55 24.06 -45.39 -47.60
C ARG A 55 22.61 -45.07 -47.28
N LEU A 56 21.69 -46.04 -47.41
CA LEU A 56 20.28 -45.85 -47.08
C LEU A 56 20.06 -45.59 -45.60
N LEU A 57 20.76 -46.31 -44.71
CA LEU A 57 20.72 -46.10 -43.26
C LEU A 57 21.29 -44.73 -42.86
N LYS A 58 22.38 -44.29 -43.51
CA LYS A 58 22.94 -42.95 -43.30
C LYS A 58 21.99 -41.85 -43.80
N LEU A 59 21.31 -42.06 -44.93
CA LEU A 59 20.34 -41.13 -45.48
C LEU A 59 19.07 -41.05 -44.61
N THR A 60 18.56 -42.18 -44.10
CA THR A 60 17.41 -42.18 -43.18
C THR A 60 17.75 -41.57 -41.83
N LEU A 61 18.96 -41.83 -41.29
CA LEU A 61 19.44 -41.15 -40.08
C LEU A 61 19.60 -39.64 -40.29
N MET A 62 20.18 -39.21 -41.42
CA MET A 62 20.28 -37.77 -41.74
C MET A 62 18.90 -37.13 -41.92
N ALA A 63 17.96 -37.79 -42.58
CA ALA A 63 16.59 -37.30 -42.73
C ALA A 63 15.85 -37.21 -41.38
N MET A 64 16.02 -38.20 -40.49
CA MET A 64 15.50 -38.14 -39.13
C MET A 64 16.14 -37.01 -38.32
N CYS A 65 17.46 -36.83 -38.38
CA CYS A 65 18.13 -35.72 -37.72
C CYS A 65 17.68 -34.36 -38.28
N LEU A 66 17.48 -34.24 -39.60
CA LEU A 66 16.95 -33.02 -40.22
C LEU A 66 15.50 -32.76 -39.79
N GLY A 67 14.67 -33.81 -39.71
CA GLY A 67 13.30 -33.73 -39.22
C GLY A 67 13.22 -33.33 -37.74
N ILE A 68 14.08 -33.88 -36.89
CA ILE A 68 14.17 -33.53 -35.47
C ILE A 68 14.69 -32.11 -35.29
N THR A 69 15.71 -31.69 -36.06
CA THR A 69 16.22 -30.31 -35.99
C THR A 69 15.22 -29.29 -36.53
N LEU A 70 14.45 -29.61 -37.58
CA LEU A 70 13.33 -28.77 -38.01
C LEU A 70 12.22 -28.73 -36.96
N TYR A 71 11.86 -29.88 -36.38
CA TYR A 71 10.82 -29.95 -35.36
C TYR A 71 11.21 -29.16 -34.10
N VAL A 72 12.44 -29.33 -33.61
CA VAL A 72 12.98 -28.56 -32.49
C VAL A 72 13.12 -27.08 -32.88
N GLY A 73 13.58 -26.76 -34.09
CA GLY A 73 13.69 -25.38 -34.57
C GLY A 73 12.34 -24.66 -34.71
N ILE A 74 11.30 -25.35 -35.18
CA ILE A 74 9.93 -24.84 -35.28
C ILE A 74 9.34 -24.66 -33.89
N ASN A 75 9.47 -25.64 -32.99
CA ASN A 75 8.99 -25.53 -31.61
C ASN A 75 9.76 -24.45 -30.82
N PHE A 76 11.07 -24.34 -31.01
CA PHE A 76 11.88 -23.29 -30.39
C PHE A 76 11.54 -21.91 -30.94
N SER A 77 11.22 -21.79 -32.23
CA SER A 77 10.72 -20.54 -32.84
C SER A 77 9.31 -20.20 -32.36
N TYR A 78 8.46 -21.21 -32.09
CA TYR A 78 7.13 -21.02 -31.52
C TYR A 78 7.21 -20.59 -30.06
N VAL A 79 8.11 -21.18 -29.27
CA VAL A 79 8.41 -20.79 -27.88
C VAL A 79 9.10 -19.43 -27.78
N ALA A 80 10.01 -19.11 -28.71
CA ALA A 80 10.66 -17.80 -28.78
C ALA A 80 9.70 -16.69 -29.26
N LYS A 81 8.67 -17.01 -30.05
CA LYS A 81 7.61 -16.08 -30.44
C LYS A 81 6.46 -16.01 -29.41
N SER A 82 6.27 -17.02 -28.57
CA SER A 82 5.30 -17.02 -27.47
C SER A 82 5.87 -16.52 -26.14
N GLY A 83 7.18 -16.29 -26.07
CA GLY A 83 7.82 -15.49 -25.03
C GLY A 83 7.42 -14.02 -25.12
N ARG A 84 6.13 -13.71 -24.90
CA ARG A 84 5.74 -12.39 -24.41
C ARG A 84 6.59 -12.17 -23.15
N ALA A 85 7.42 -11.13 -23.15
CA ALA A 85 8.01 -10.64 -21.90
C ALA A 85 6.87 -10.57 -20.86
N PRO A 86 7.07 -11.08 -19.61
CA PRO A 86 6.05 -10.97 -18.60
C PRO A 86 5.63 -9.50 -18.55
N ALA A 87 4.34 -9.23 -18.77
CA ALA A 87 3.83 -7.87 -18.73
C ALA A 87 4.31 -7.26 -17.41
N THR A 88 5.13 -6.21 -17.48
CA THR A 88 5.62 -5.49 -16.31
C THR A 88 4.38 -5.13 -15.47
N SER A 89 4.36 -5.60 -14.22
CA SER A 89 3.26 -5.30 -13.29
C SER A 89 3.01 -3.80 -13.31
N CYS A 90 1.76 -3.40 -13.51
CA CYS A 90 1.38 -1.99 -13.46
C CYS A 90 1.21 -1.50 -12.01
N ASP A 91 1.22 -2.40 -11.01
CA ASP A 91 1.52 -2.04 -9.62
C ASP A 91 2.99 -2.31 -9.31
N THR A 92 3.72 -1.27 -8.92
CA THR A 92 5.18 -1.35 -8.69
C THR A 92 5.58 -0.71 -7.36
N ILE A 93 6.72 -1.13 -6.83
CA ILE A 93 7.29 -0.57 -5.59
C ILE A 93 7.45 0.94 -5.67
N ASP A 94 7.93 1.45 -6.81
CA ASP A 94 8.37 2.86 -6.92
C ASP A 94 7.27 3.79 -7.44
N HIS A 95 6.30 3.28 -8.22
CA HIS A 95 5.23 4.12 -8.80
C HIS A 95 3.82 3.76 -8.32
N GLY A 96 3.66 2.67 -7.57
CA GLY A 96 2.35 2.17 -7.18
C GLY A 96 1.53 1.71 -8.38
N TYR A 97 0.21 1.84 -8.27
CA TYR A 97 -0.78 1.35 -9.21
C TYR A 97 -0.98 2.31 -10.40
N GLN A 98 -0.43 1.91 -11.53
CA GLN A 98 -0.47 2.62 -12.81
C GLN A 98 -1.40 1.94 -13.83
N CYS A 99 -2.17 0.93 -13.39
CA CYS A 99 -3.19 0.32 -14.23
C CYS A 99 -4.40 1.26 -14.31
N TYR A 100 -5.01 1.38 -15.49
CA TYR A 100 -6.25 2.14 -15.70
C TYR A 100 -6.25 3.56 -15.08
N PRO A 101 -5.21 4.39 -15.29
CA PRO A 101 -5.01 5.62 -14.52
C PRO A 101 -6.18 6.62 -14.63
N LYS A 102 -6.87 6.64 -15.77
CA LYS A 102 -8.06 7.48 -16.02
C LYS A 102 -9.28 7.16 -15.15
N ILE A 103 -9.30 5.99 -14.52
CA ILE A 103 -10.42 5.53 -13.70
C ILE A 103 -9.92 5.26 -12.28
N ALA A 104 -8.89 4.42 -12.14
CA ALA A 104 -8.42 3.95 -10.84
C ALA A 104 -7.81 5.05 -9.96
N GLN A 105 -7.30 6.13 -10.56
CA GLN A 105 -6.76 7.29 -9.84
C GLN A 105 -7.85 8.31 -9.49
N SER A 106 -9.10 8.06 -9.88
CA SER A 106 -10.29 8.90 -9.63
C SER A 106 -11.29 8.21 -8.70
N TRP A 107 -10.81 7.35 -7.79
CA TRP A 107 -11.64 6.66 -6.79
C TRP A 107 -11.55 7.31 -5.41
N GLY A 108 -11.00 8.53 -5.30
CA GLY A 108 -10.77 9.18 -4.02
C GLY A 108 -9.94 8.32 -3.08
N GLN A 109 -10.37 8.21 -1.82
CA GLN A 109 -9.70 7.36 -0.82
C GLN A 109 -9.74 5.86 -1.15
N TYR A 110 -10.51 5.41 -2.14
CA TYR A 110 -10.53 4.00 -2.56
C TYR A 110 -9.56 3.71 -3.70
N SER A 111 -8.87 4.73 -4.22
CA SER A 111 -7.78 4.55 -5.16
C SER A 111 -6.68 3.73 -4.50
N PRO A 112 -6.11 2.70 -5.16
CA PRO A 112 -4.81 2.17 -4.78
C PRO A 112 -3.76 3.29 -4.75
N PHE A 113 -2.76 3.20 -3.88
CA PHE A 113 -1.64 4.14 -3.91
C PHE A 113 -1.03 4.23 -5.32
N TYR A 114 -0.78 5.46 -5.77
CA TYR A 114 0.02 5.80 -6.92
C TYR A 114 0.90 7.02 -6.59
N SER A 115 2.07 7.08 -7.22
CA SER A 115 3.01 8.20 -7.03
C SER A 115 2.41 9.48 -7.60
N VAL A 116 2.31 10.52 -6.78
CA VAL A 116 1.71 11.80 -7.13
C VAL A 116 2.80 12.78 -7.56
N PRO A 117 2.65 13.47 -8.72
CA PRO A 117 3.67 14.39 -9.21
C PRO A 117 3.85 15.60 -8.28
N SER A 118 5.08 16.11 -8.24
CA SER A 118 5.41 17.38 -7.57
C SER A 118 5.41 18.53 -8.57
N GLU A 119 4.80 19.66 -8.20
CA GLU A 119 4.70 20.88 -9.03
C GLU A 119 5.97 21.78 -8.94
N LEU A 120 6.99 21.36 -8.19
CA LEU A 120 8.22 22.13 -8.02
C LEU A 120 9.04 22.13 -9.30
N SER A 121 9.21 23.29 -9.93
CA SER A 121 10.06 23.44 -11.11
C SER A 121 11.53 23.26 -10.73
N SER A 122 12.26 22.41 -11.44
CA SER A 122 13.73 22.27 -11.37
C SER A 122 14.50 23.49 -11.91
N ALA A 123 13.80 24.60 -12.17
CA ALA A 123 14.23 25.75 -12.96
C ALA A 123 15.37 26.57 -12.35
N ASP A 124 15.69 26.39 -11.06
CA ASP A 124 16.76 27.14 -10.38
C ASP A 124 18.03 26.32 -10.12
N THR A 125 18.12 25.11 -10.69
CA THR A 125 19.39 24.37 -10.72
C THR A 125 20.20 24.78 -11.95
N THR A 126 21.34 25.44 -11.73
CA THR A 126 22.34 25.74 -12.75
C THR A 126 22.73 24.46 -13.54
N PRO A 127 23.05 24.58 -14.84
CA PRO A 127 22.95 23.47 -15.78
C PRO A 127 24.10 22.47 -15.59
N ALA A 128 23.80 21.32 -15.00
CA ALA A 128 24.56 20.09 -15.19
C ALA A 128 23.66 18.85 -15.20
N THR A 129 22.58 18.83 -14.42
CA THR A 129 21.51 17.81 -14.47
C THR A 129 20.31 18.33 -13.68
N PRO A 130 19.09 18.40 -14.24
CA PRO A 130 17.90 18.71 -13.45
C PRO A 130 17.72 17.61 -12.40
N LEU A 131 17.93 17.96 -11.12
CA LEU A 131 17.68 17.05 -10.01
C LEU A 131 16.16 16.90 -9.86
N SER A 132 15.69 15.65 -9.75
CA SER A 132 14.29 15.39 -9.40
C SER A 132 13.98 16.03 -8.05
N PRO A 133 12.83 16.74 -7.88
CA PRO A 133 12.46 17.34 -6.60
C PRO A 133 12.38 16.30 -5.46
N LEU A 134 12.12 15.03 -5.80
CA LEU A 134 12.06 13.92 -4.84
C LEU A 134 13.44 13.42 -4.39
N ALA A 135 14.50 13.71 -5.15
CA ALA A 135 15.84 13.23 -4.86
C ALA A 135 16.43 13.95 -3.65
N LEU A 136 17.31 13.25 -2.92
CA LEU A 136 18.18 13.91 -1.95
C LEU A 136 19.26 14.68 -2.74
N PRO A 137 19.42 16.01 -2.54
CA PRO A 137 20.47 16.74 -3.22
C PRO A 137 21.86 16.15 -2.89
N PRO A 138 22.81 16.12 -3.83
CA PRO A 138 24.12 15.47 -3.61
C PRO A 138 24.93 16.02 -2.43
N THR A 139 24.68 17.26 -2.03
CA THR A 139 25.33 17.93 -0.89
C THR A 139 24.66 17.62 0.45
N CYS A 140 23.57 16.85 0.45
CA CYS A 140 22.77 16.58 1.63
C CYS A 140 22.92 15.13 2.12
N LYS A 141 22.68 14.93 3.42
CA LYS A 141 22.56 13.63 4.07
C LYS A 141 21.31 13.62 4.94
N TYR A 142 20.52 12.56 4.84
CA TYR A 142 19.42 12.34 5.78
C TYR A 142 19.94 12.13 7.20
N THR A 143 19.20 12.65 8.17
CA THR A 143 19.45 12.48 9.61
C THR A 143 18.24 11.96 10.37
N PHE A 144 17.06 11.91 9.74
CA PHE A 144 15.82 11.40 10.31
C PHE A 144 14.85 11.01 9.20
N ALA A 145 14.04 9.98 9.42
CA ALA A 145 12.91 9.64 8.55
C ALA A 145 11.74 9.07 9.35
N GLN A 146 10.55 9.64 9.18
CA GLN A 146 9.30 9.10 9.74
C GLN A 146 8.30 8.84 8.61
N VAL A 147 7.65 7.68 8.62
CA VAL A 147 6.47 7.41 7.80
C VAL A 147 5.21 7.40 8.65
N LEU A 148 4.17 8.09 8.18
CA LEU A 148 2.78 7.86 8.58
C LEU A 148 2.06 7.18 7.41
N SER A 149 1.57 5.96 7.61
CA SER A 149 0.97 5.15 6.57
C SER A 149 -0.48 4.82 6.87
N ARG A 150 -1.32 4.83 5.84
CA ARG A 150 -2.64 4.18 5.89
C ARG A 150 -2.48 2.68 5.77
N HIS A 151 -3.48 1.93 6.22
CA HIS A 151 -3.67 0.54 5.83
C HIS A 151 -3.79 0.35 4.30
N GLY A 152 -3.49 -0.86 3.82
CA GLY A 152 -3.60 -1.25 2.40
C GLY A 152 -5.05 -1.39 1.90
N GLY A 153 -5.20 -1.75 0.63
CA GLY A 153 -6.50 -2.04 0.00
C GLY A 153 -7.29 -3.11 0.77
N ARG A 154 -8.53 -2.80 1.12
CA ARG A 154 -9.40 -3.65 1.94
C ARG A 154 -10.74 -3.90 1.28
N ASP A 155 -11.45 -4.92 1.75
CA ASP A 155 -12.86 -5.11 1.50
C ASP A 155 -13.70 -3.93 2.06
N PRO A 156 -14.96 -3.76 1.62
CA PRO A 156 -15.89 -2.82 2.24
C PRO A 156 -16.04 -3.10 3.74
N THR A 157 -16.40 -2.09 4.55
CA THR A 157 -16.74 -2.36 5.96
C THR A 157 -17.93 -3.32 6.04
N ALA A 158 -18.07 -4.12 7.10
CA ALA A 158 -19.18 -5.09 7.22
C ALA A 158 -20.56 -4.49 6.92
N SER A 159 -20.82 -3.27 7.41
CA SER A 159 -22.06 -2.53 7.14
C SER A 159 -22.25 -2.17 5.66
N LYS A 160 -21.19 -1.75 4.98
CA LYS A 160 -21.22 -1.43 3.54
C LYS A 160 -21.29 -2.70 2.70
N SER A 161 -20.57 -3.75 3.06
CA SER A 161 -20.59 -5.04 2.39
C SER A 161 -22.01 -5.63 2.39
N ALA A 162 -22.69 -5.60 3.54
CA ALA A 162 -24.09 -6.01 3.64
C ALA A 162 -25.03 -5.14 2.79
N ALA A 163 -24.83 -3.82 2.76
CA ALA A 163 -25.63 -2.91 1.95
C ALA A 163 -25.43 -3.14 0.45
N TYR A 164 -24.20 -3.41 0.01
CA TYR A 164 -23.88 -3.70 -1.37
C TYR A 164 -24.43 -5.06 -1.81
N ALA A 165 -24.30 -6.09 -0.97
CA ALA A 165 -24.91 -7.39 -1.21
C ALA A 165 -26.43 -7.27 -1.39
N ALA A 166 -27.12 -6.59 -0.47
CA ALA A 166 -28.56 -6.38 -0.55
C ALA A 166 -28.99 -5.57 -1.79
N LEU A 167 -28.17 -4.59 -2.22
CA LEU A 167 -28.39 -3.86 -3.46
C LEU A 167 -28.28 -4.80 -4.68
N MET A 168 -27.26 -5.65 -4.70
CA MET A 168 -27.07 -6.59 -5.80
C MET A 168 -28.17 -7.65 -5.85
N ASP A 169 -28.59 -8.20 -4.71
CA ASP A 169 -29.73 -9.13 -4.62
C ASP A 169 -30.99 -8.47 -5.20
N ARG A 170 -31.27 -7.21 -4.83
CA ARG A 170 -32.41 -6.47 -5.38
C ARG A 170 -32.30 -6.31 -6.90
N ILE A 171 -31.14 -5.90 -7.41
CA ILE A 171 -30.92 -5.74 -8.86
C ILE A 171 -31.14 -7.07 -9.59
N LEU A 172 -30.59 -8.16 -9.07
CA LEU A 172 -30.67 -9.48 -9.65
C LEU A 172 -32.09 -10.06 -9.63
N ASP A 173 -32.85 -9.80 -8.57
CA ASP A 173 -34.22 -10.30 -8.40
C ASP A 173 -35.28 -9.52 -9.18
N THR A 174 -35.07 -8.22 -9.37
CA THR A 174 -36.12 -7.31 -9.88
C THR A 174 -35.91 -6.84 -11.32
N SER A 175 -34.69 -6.94 -11.85
CA SER A 175 -34.43 -6.48 -13.21
C SER A 175 -34.97 -7.48 -14.23
N GLU A 176 -35.77 -7.00 -15.17
CA GLU A 176 -36.42 -7.86 -16.17
C GLU A 176 -35.42 -8.50 -17.15
N HIS A 177 -34.39 -7.74 -17.53
CA HIS A 177 -33.35 -8.16 -18.47
C HIS A 177 -31.99 -7.55 -18.11
N PHE A 178 -30.94 -8.34 -18.21
CA PHE A 178 -29.54 -7.88 -18.11
C PHE A 178 -28.85 -7.76 -19.49
N SER A 179 -29.51 -8.24 -20.55
CA SER A 179 -29.03 -8.16 -21.93
C SER A 179 -29.14 -6.73 -22.45
N ASP A 180 -27.99 -6.18 -22.86
CA ASP A 180 -27.82 -4.94 -23.61
C ASP A 180 -28.92 -3.89 -23.42
N GLY A 181 -28.95 -3.26 -22.23
CA GLY A 181 -29.40 -1.87 -22.14
C GLY A 181 -28.73 -1.01 -23.24
N PRO A 182 -29.10 0.27 -23.42
CA PRO A 182 -28.70 1.07 -24.60
C PRO A 182 -27.19 1.03 -25.00
N ASP A 183 -26.30 0.63 -24.09
CA ASP A 183 -24.86 0.56 -24.25
C ASP A 183 -24.21 -0.85 -24.09
N GLY A 184 -24.97 -1.95 -23.88
CA GLY A 184 -24.41 -3.31 -23.82
C GLY A 184 -23.68 -3.72 -22.52
N ARG A 185 -23.74 -2.89 -21.46
CA ARG A 185 -22.79 -2.96 -20.33
C ARG A 185 -23.23 -3.77 -19.10
N PHE A 186 -24.48 -4.24 -19.07
CA PHE A 186 -25.05 -4.97 -17.94
C PHE A 186 -24.96 -6.49 -18.08
N GLY A 187 -24.46 -7.00 -19.21
CA GLY A 187 -24.45 -8.43 -19.51
C GLY A 187 -23.72 -9.29 -18.45
N PHE A 188 -22.72 -8.72 -17.77
CA PHE A 188 -21.99 -9.42 -16.70
C PHE A 188 -22.87 -9.78 -15.50
N LEU A 189 -23.99 -9.08 -15.30
CA LEU A 189 -24.91 -9.32 -14.18
C LEU A 189 -25.61 -10.69 -14.26
N ASN A 190 -25.73 -11.29 -15.45
CA ASN A 190 -26.33 -12.63 -15.61
C ASN A 190 -25.58 -13.71 -14.83
N GLU A 191 -24.27 -13.54 -14.62
CA GLU A 191 -23.41 -14.50 -13.92
C GLU A 191 -22.80 -13.90 -12.65
N TYR A 192 -23.21 -12.67 -12.30
CA TYR A 192 -22.64 -11.96 -11.18
C TYR A 192 -23.08 -12.57 -9.86
N SER A 193 -22.13 -12.76 -8.96
CA SER A 193 -22.41 -13.00 -7.56
C SER A 193 -21.49 -12.17 -6.69
N TYR A 194 -22.06 -11.55 -5.65
CA TYR A 194 -21.30 -10.77 -4.69
C TYR A 194 -20.37 -11.70 -3.88
N ARG A 195 -19.07 -11.44 -3.91
CA ARG A 195 -18.05 -12.31 -3.28
C ARG A 195 -17.06 -11.57 -2.37
N MET A 196 -17.17 -10.24 -2.26
CA MET A 196 -16.26 -9.46 -1.45
C MET A 196 -16.45 -9.78 0.03
N GLY A 197 -15.35 -9.71 0.78
CA GLY A 197 -15.35 -9.91 2.22
C GLY A 197 -15.88 -8.71 2.98
N ALA A 198 -15.38 -8.53 4.19
CA ALA A 198 -15.71 -7.40 5.04
C ALA A 198 -14.50 -6.98 5.86
N ASP A 199 -14.27 -5.67 5.95
CA ASP A 199 -13.30 -4.97 6.79
C ASP A 199 -11.81 -5.25 6.55
N GLU A 200 -11.46 -6.44 6.07
CA GLU A 200 -10.10 -6.93 6.04
C GLU A 200 -9.32 -6.54 4.80
N LEU A 201 -7.98 -6.62 4.93
CA LEU A 201 -7.10 -6.40 3.79
C LEU A 201 -7.38 -7.45 2.71
N THR A 202 -7.46 -6.98 1.47
CA THR A 202 -7.36 -7.84 0.30
C THR A 202 -5.91 -8.28 0.13
N ARG A 203 -5.68 -9.38 -0.60
CA ARG A 203 -4.32 -9.80 -0.95
C ARG A 203 -3.56 -8.73 -1.76
N PHE A 204 -4.28 -7.94 -2.55
CA PHE A 204 -3.73 -6.75 -3.21
C PHE A 204 -3.22 -5.73 -2.19
N GLY A 205 -4.04 -5.40 -1.18
CA GLY A 205 -3.67 -4.47 -0.12
C GLY A 205 -2.47 -4.91 0.72
N GLU A 206 -2.37 -6.21 1.02
CA GLU A 206 -1.17 -6.76 1.67
C GLU A 206 0.09 -6.50 0.84
N LEU A 207 0.03 -6.76 -0.48
CA LEU A 207 1.14 -6.52 -1.39
C LEU A 207 1.50 -5.03 -1.50
N GLN A 208 0.52 -4.12 -1.51
CA GLN A 208 0.79 -2.68 -1.47
C GLN A 208 1.61 -2.28 -0.23
N MET A 209 1.36 -2.91 0.92
CA MET A 209 2.11 -2.63 2.14
C MET A 209 3.53 -3.21 2.09
N VAL A 210 3.70 -4.40 1.52
CA VAL A 210 5.04 -4.96 1.21
C VAL A 210 5.81 -4.04 0.27
N HIS A 211 5.17 -3.54 -0.78
CA HIS A 211 5.74 -2.56 -1.70
C HIS A 211 6.14 -1.25 -0.98
N SER A 212 5.26 -0.72 -0.13
CA SER A 212 5.50 0.49 0.66
C SER A 212 6.72 0.35 1.59
N GLY A 213 6.86 -0.78 2.28
CA GLY A 213 8.02 -1.07 3.12
C GLY A 213 9.33 -1.18 2.33
N ALA A 214 9.29 -1.86 1.19
CA ALA A 214 10.43 -1.96 0.29
C ALA A 214 10.85 -0.60 -0.29
N HIS A 215 9.86 0.24 -0.65
CA HIS A 215 10.08 1.59 -1.14
C HIS A 215 10.76 2.46 -0.08
N PHE A 216 10.27 2.43 1.16
CA PHE A 216 10.86 3.18 2.27
C PHE A 216 12.32 2.79 2.52
N TYR A 217 12.61 1.48 2.57
CA TYR A 217 13.99 0.99 2.72
C TYR A 217 14.90 1.53 1.60
N ARG A 218 14.48 1.43 0.34
CA ARG A 218 15.25 1.92 -0.82
C ARG A 218 15.51 3.42 -0.74
N ARG A 219 14.50 4.21 -0.37
CA ARG A 219 14.58 5.66 -0.28
C ARG A 219 15.55 6.13 0.80
N TYR A 220 15.46 5.53 1.99
CA TYR A 220 16.25 5.95 3.17
C TYR A 220 17.47 5.06 3.43
N ARG A 221 17.87 4.24 2.46
CA ARG A 221 19.02 3.35 2.56
C ARG A 221 20.29 4.03 3.06
N SER A 222 20.59 5.24 2.61
CA SER A 222 21.79 5.96 3.04
C SER A 222 21.76 6.29 4.54
N LEU A 223 20.60 6.65 5.08
CA LEU A 223 20.40 6.87 6.52
C LEU A 223 20.56 5.55 7.27
N LEU A 224 19.86 4.51 6.84
CA LEU A 224 19.90 3.18 7.47
C LEU A 224 21.31 2.61 7.52
N ASN A 225 22.08 2.73 6.44
CA ASN A 225 23.47 2.29 6.37
C ASN A 225 24.39 3.12 7.28
N SER A 226 24.09 4.41 7.49
CA SER A 226 24.87 5.27 8.38
C SER A 226 24.64 4.97 9.87
N LEU A 227 23.48 4.41 10.21
CA LEU A 227 23.08 4.02 11.56
C LEU A 227 23.46 2.58 11.92
N ALA A 228 23.62 1.72 10.92
CA ALA A 228 23.98 0.32 11.12
C ALA A 228 25.41 0.18 11.67
N THR A 229 25.60 -0.72 12.61
CA THR A 229 26.93 -1.16 13.09
C THR A 229 27.19 -2.60 12.63
N PRO A 230 28.42 -3.15 12.78
CA PRO A 230 28.68 -4.55 12.46
C PRO A 230 27.80 -5.54 13.25
N THR A 231 27.21 -5.11 14.37
CA THR A 231 26.46 -5.95 15.30
C THR A 231 25.00 -5.54 15.49
N THR A 232 24.57 -4.38 14.94
CA THR A 232 23.20 -3.88 15.09
C THR A 232 22.68 -3.32 13.77
N HIS A 233 21.44 -3.66 13.43
CA HIS A 233 20.73 -3.07 12.31
C HIS A 233 19.94 -1.85 12.77
N ALA A 234 19.78 -0.87 11.86
CA ALA A 234 18.90 0.27 12.07
C ALA A 234 17.47 -0.14 11.72
N ASP A 235 16.79 -0.78 12.66
CA ASP A 235 15.37 -1.13 12.52
C ASP A 235 14.48 0.06 12.90
N PRO A 236 13.41 0.35 12.12
CA PRO A 236 12.45 1.39 12.47
C PRO A 236 11.76 1.11 13.82
N PHE A 237 11.44 2.17 14.57
CA PHE A 237 10.46 2.06 15.65
C PHE A 237 9.04 2.09 15.06
N VAL A 238 8.21 1.10 15.38
CA VAL A 238 6.92 0.89 14.71
C VAL A 238 5.75 0.98 15.68
N ARG A 239 4.72 1.76 15.34
CA ARG A 239 3.43 1.81 16.04
C ARG A 239 2.27 1.60 15.08
N SER A 240 1.17 1.04 15.57
CA SER A 240 -0.06 0.85 14.79
C SER A 240 -1.27 1.20 15.65
N ALA A 241 -2.27 1.86 15.05
CA ALA A 241 -3.61 1.83 15.61
C ALA A 241 -4.10 0.37 15.66
N ASP A 242 -4.79 -0.01 16.73
CA ASP A 242 -5.16 -1.40 17.03
C ASP A 242 -6.49 -1.79 16.35
N GLN A 243 -6.46 -1.78 15.03
CA GLN A 243 -7.48 -2.38 14.19
C GLN A 243 -6.83 -3.40 13.27
N HIS A 244 -7.47 -4.56 13.08
CA HIS A 244 -6.84 -5.73 12.46
C HIS A 244 -6.17 -5.42 11.12
N ARG A 245 -6.88 -4.75 10.19
CA ARG A 245 -6.32 -4.31 8.90
C ARG A 245 -5.14 -3.34 9.00
N VAL A 246 -5.06 -2.51 10.04
CA VAL A 246 -3.96 -1.56 10.24
C VAL A 246 -2.74 -2.29 10.79
N LEU A 247 -2.94 -3.17 11.76
CA LEU A 247 -1.88 -4.03 12.29
C LEU A 247 -1.30 -4.95 11.20
N LEU A 248 -2.14 -5.62 10.41
CA LEU A 248 -1.67 -6.43 9.29
C LEU A 248 -0.93 -5.59 8.25
N SER A 249 -1.32 -4.33 8.06
CA SER A 249 -0.60 -3.41 7.18
C SER A 249 0.80 -3.10 7.72
N ALA A 250 0.93 -2.86 9.03
CA ALA A 250 2.21 -2.65 9.68
C ALA A 250 3.12 -3.89 9.55
N ILE A 251 2.57 -5.09 9.78
CA ILE A 251 3.29 -6.37 9.63
C ILE A 251 3.79 -6.54 8.19
N ASN A 252 2.92 -6.38 7.19
CA ASN A 252 3.29 -6.50 5.78
C ASN A 252 4.33 -5.44 5.36
N TRP A 253 4.22 -4.23 5.89
CA TRP A 253 5.22 -3.18 5.66
C TRP A 253 6.58 -3.56 6.22
N VAL A 254 6.64 -4.09 7.46
CA VAL A 254 7.89 -4.57 8.07
C VAL A 254 8.49 -5.71 7.23
N GLN A 255 7.67 -6.64 6.75
CA GLN A 255 8.12 -7.71 5.85
C GLN A 255 8.73 -7.16 4.56
N GLY A 256 8.09 -6.16 3.93
CA GLY A 256 8.61 -5.50 2.74
C GLY A 256 9.93 -4.76 2.98
N PHE A 257 10.04 -4.05 4.10
CA PHE A 257 11.25 -3.36 4.53
C PHE A 257 12.41 -4.35 4.74
N GLN A 258 12.18 -5.41 5.52
CA GLN A 258 13.19 -6.44 5.79
C GLN A 258 13.57 -7.21 4.53
N GLY A 259 12.60 -7.57 3.68
CA GLY A 259 12.85 -8.25 2.41
C GLY A 259 13.71 -7.45 1.44
N ALA A 260 13.47 -6.13 1.35
CA ALA A 260 14.32 -5.24 0.55
C ALA A 260 15.74 -5.15 1.10
N ARG A 261 15.90 -5.10 2.43
CA ARG A 261 17.20 -5.14 3.10
C ARG A 261 17.99 -6.42 2.80
N HIS A 262 17.37 -7.58 2.98
CA HIS A 262 18.02 -8.87 2.73
C HIS A 262 18.45 -9.00 1.28
N THR A 263 17.58 -8.61 0.34
CA THR A 263 17.89 -8.62 -1.10
C THR A 263 19.13 -7.78 -1.41
N GLU A 264 19.27 -6.61 -0.78
CA GLU A 264 20.44 -5.77 -0.97
C GLU A 264 21.70 -6.35 -0.34
N GLN A 265 21.63 -6.81 0.91
CA GLN A 265 22.78 -7.44 1.59
C GLN A 265 23.32 -8.62 0.78
N GLN A 266 22.43 -9.45 0.23
CA GLN A 266 22.80 -10.56 -0.64
C GLN A 266 23.48 -10.07 -1.93
N ARG A 267 22.96 -9.03 -2.59
CA ARG A 267 23.61 -8.43 -3.78
C ARG A 267 25.01 -7.89 -3.48
N GLN A 268 25.21 -7.30 -2.31
CA GLN A 268 26.53 -6.79 -1.89
C GLN A 268 27.51 -7.94 -1.65
N GLN A 269 27.07 -9.02 -0.98
CA GLN A 269 27.87 -10.23 -0.77
C GLN A 269 28.27 -10.88 -2.11
N ASP A 270 27.32 -11.09 -3.02
CA ASP A 270 27.57 -11.64 -4.35
C ASP A 270 28.57 -10.79 -5.16
N SER A 271 28.48 -9.47 -5.04
CA SER A 271 29.37 -8.53 -5.73
C SER A 271 30.80 -8.60 -5.16
N GLN A 272 30.94 -8.70 -3.84
CA GLN A 272 32.23 -8.89 -3.18
C GLN A 272 32.86 -10.24 -3.53
N GLU A 273 32.06 -11.31 -3.64
CA GLU A 273 32.54 -12.63 -4.05
C GLU A 273 33.00 -12.64 -5.51
N LYS A 274 32.23 -12.01 -6.42
CA LYS A 274 32.62 -11.83 -7.83
C LYS A 274 33.90 -11.00 -7.99
N SER A 275 34.11 -9.98 -7.15
CA SER A 275 35.33 -9.17 -7.14
C SER A 275 36.55 -9.92 -6.56
N ARG A 276 36.36 -11.03 -5.82
CA ARG A 276 37.43 -11.83 -5.21
C ARG A 276 37.93 -12.99 -6.08
N LYS A 277 37.44 -13.14 -7.32
CA LYS A 277 37.95 -14.15 -8.27
C LYS A 277 39.46 -13.97 -8.49
N GLY A 278 40.23 -14.88 -7.86
CA GLY A 278 41.69 -14.88 -7.81
C GLY A 278 42.27 -15.35 -6.46
N LYS A 279 41.47 -15.38 -5.38
CA LYS A 279 41.86 -15.97 -4.09
C LYS A 279 40.92 -17.12 -3.70
N LYS A 280 41.50 -18.14 -3.06
CA LYS A 280 40.89 -19.42 -2.66
C LYS A 280 39.51 -19.20 -1.98
N PRO A 281 38.49 -20.04 -2.25
CA PRO A 281 37.19 -19.91 -1.60
C PRO A 281 37.34 -19.96 -0.08
N LEU A 282 36.75 -19.00 0.64
CA LEU A 282 36.53 -19.17 2.07
C LEU A 282 35.49 -20.28 2.28
N PRO A 283 35.59 -21.06 3.38
CA PRO A 283 34.56 -22.03 3.72
C PRO A 283 33.19 -21.34 3.85
N PRO A 284 32.08 -22.05 3.58
CA PRO A 284 30.74 -21.51 3.78
C PRO A 284 30.65 -20.99 5.21
N SER A 285 30.37 -19.69 5.38
CA SER A 285 29.93 -19.22 6.68
C SER A 285 28.64 -19.96 6.98
N GLU A 286 28.59 -20.68 8.09
CA GLU A 286 27.32 -21.11 8.67
C GLU A 286 26.43 -19.87 8.79
N HIS A 287 25.49 -19.72 7.85
CA HIS A 287 24.32 -18.90 8.09
C HIS A 287 23.59 -19.61 9.21
N LYS A 288 23.89 -19.21 10.46
CA LYS A 288 22.86 -19.24 11.47
C LYS A 288 21.75 -18.40 10.86
N ASP A 289 20.64 -19.04 10.53
CA ASP A 289 19.36 -18.37 10.38
C ASP A 289 19.23 -17.53 11.64
N GLY A 290 19.63 -16.26 11.52
CA GLY A 290 19.56 -15.31 12.61
C GLY A 290 18.09 -15.26 12.92
N GLU A 291 17.75 -15.77 14.10
CA GLU A 291 16.46 -15.59 14.76
C GLU A 291 15.95 -14.21 14.34
N SER A 292 14.98 -14.18 13.42
CA SER A 292 14.48 -12.95 12.83
C SER A 292 13.97 -12.15 14.01
N GLY A 293 14.76 -11.19 14.50
CA GLY A 293 14.44 -10.38 15.65
C GLY A 293 13.03 -9.86 15.45
N GLN A 294 12.10 -10.35 16.25
CA GLN A 294 10.68 -10.07 16.06
C GLN A 294 10.52 -8.55 16.22
N GLN A 295 10.27 -7.86 15.11
CA GLN A 295 10.07 -6.41 15.13
C GLN A 295 8.91 -6.12 16.07
N HIS A 296 9.19 -5.41 17.16
CA HIS A 296 8.17 -5.04 18.12
C HIS A 296 7.32 -3.90 17.54
N ILE A 297 6.00 -4.10 17.47
CA ILE A 297 5.02 -3.10 17.02
C ILE A 297 4.22 -2.67 18.25
N ILE A 298 4.24 -1.37 18.58
CA ILE A 298 3.41 -0.84 19.66
C ILE A 298 1.98 -0.65 19.15
N LEU A 299 1.02 -1.30 19.81
CA LEU A 299 -0.40 -1.16 19.50
C LEU A 299 -1.01 -0.04 20.33
N LEU A 300 -1.75 0.84 19.68
CA LEU A 300 -2.56 1.87 20.32
C LEU A 300 -4.03 1.46 20.19
N PRO A 301 -4.68 1.01 21.29
CA PRO A 301 -6.08 0.62 21.32
C PRO A 301 -7.01 1.62 20.64
N GLU A 302 -8.00 1.11 19.91
CA GLU A 302 -9.08 1.92 19.33
C GLU A 302 -10.37 1.94 20.18
N GLU A 303 -10.25 1.54 21.44
CA GLU A 303 -11.38 1.54 22.36
C GLU A 303 -11.73 2.96 22.85
N SER A 304 -13.02 3.16 23.11
CA SER A 304 -13.52 4.44 23.63
C SER A 304 -12.82 4.82 24.93
N GLY A 305 -12.30 6.04 24.98
CA GLY A 305 -11.63 6.59 26.17
C GLY A 305 -10.12 6.32 26.23
N PHE A 306 -9.56 5.58 25.26
CA PHE A 306 -8.12 5.47 25.11
C PHE A 306 -7.56 6.65 24.29
N ASN A 307 -6.55 7.33 24.83
CA ASN A 307 -5.86 8.40 24.13
C ASN A 307 -4.98 7.81 23.02
N ASN A 308 -5.37 8.04 21.76
CA ASN A 308 -4.72 7.48 20.59
C ASN A 308 -4.47 8.57 19.53
N THR A 309 -3.20 8.83 19.22
CA THR A 309 -2.81 9.82 18.21
C THR A 309 -2.96 9.32 16.77
N LEU A 310 -3.13 8.00 16.59
CA LEU A 310 -3.30 7.34 15.30
C LEU A 310 -4.77 7.02 14.97
N SER A 311 -5.69 7.28 15.91
CA SER A 311 -7.13 7.16 15.69
C SER A 311 -7.91 8.01 16.69
N TYR A 312 -8.69 8.98 16.21
CA TYR A 312 -9.36 9.98 17.05
C TYR A 312 -10.40 9.40 18.03
N ASN A 313 -10.96 8.21 17.73
CA ASN A 313 -11.87 7.38 18.54
C ASN A 313 -12.88 8.10 19.46
N GLY A 314 -13.43 9.22 18.97
CA GLY A 314 -14.45 9.97 19.72
C GLY A 314 -13.95 10.65 21.00
N LEU A 315 -12.64 10.84 21.17
CA LEU A 315 -12.06 11.60 22.28
C LEU A 315 -12.62 13.03 22.31
N CYS A 316 -12.73 13.66 21.15
CA CYS A 316 -13.35 14.96 21.00
C CYS A 316 -14.87 14.83 20.76
N LYS A 317 -15.69 15.07 21.79
CA LYS A 317 -17.15 14.84 21.73
C LYS A 317 -17.88 15.71 20.72
N LYS A 318 -17.47 16.97 20.55
CA LYS A 318 -18.07 17.90 19.57
C LYS A 318 -17.54 17.73 18.14
N PHE A 319 -16.47 16.96 17.93
CA PHE A 319 -15.98 16.69 16.59
C PHE A 319 -17.03 15.93 15.76
N THR A 320 -17.24 16.36 14.52
CA THR A 320 -18.21 15.75 13.63
C THR A 320 -17.84 15.92 12.17
N SER A 321 -18.06 14.89 11.37
CA SER A 321 -17.85 14.88 9.92
C SER A 321 -19.08 15.34 9.11
N ARG A 322 -20.13 15.84 9.77
CA ARG A 322 -21.41 16.22 9.14
C ARG A 322 -21.28 17.22 7.99
N ARG A 323 -20.32 18.16 8.07
CA ARG A 323 -20.05 19.12 6.99
C ARG A 323 -19.59 18.40 5.72
N GLY A 324 -18.73 17.38 5.86
CA GLY A 324 -18.33 16.47 4.77
C GLY A 324 -19.54 15.80 4.11
N SER A 325 -20.40 15.16 4.90
CA SER A 325 -21.62 14.52 4.35
C SER A 325 -22.58 15.53 3.70
N ALA A 326 -22.69 16.75 4.23
CA ALA A 326 -23.53 17.79 3.63
C ALA A 326 -22.97 18.30 2.29
N ALA A 327 -21.65 18.52 2.20
CA ALA A 327 -20.98 18.89 0.96
C ALA A 327 -21.10 17.79 -0.10
N GLN A 328 -20.92 16.53 0.31
CA GLN A 328 -21.12 15.35 -0.54
C GLN A 328 -22.53 15.26 -1.11
N ARG A 329 -23.57 15.43 -0.27
CA ARG A 329 -24.96 15.43 -0.75
C ARG A 329 -25.21 16.54 -1.76
N THR A 330 -24.80 17.76 -1.43
CA THR A 330 -24.97 18.93 -2.31
C THR A 330 -24.29 18.70 -3.67
N PHE A 331 -23.09 18.13 -3.66
CA PHE A 331 -22.38 17.87 -4.90
C PHE A 331 -22.98 16.69 -5.69
N ALA A 332 -23.40 15.63 -5.02
CA ALA A 332 -24.03 14.47 -5.65
C ALA A 332 -25.28 14.87 -6.46
N GLU A 333 -26.09 15.81 -5.95
CA GLU A 333 -27.26 16.36 -6.64
C GLU A 333 -26.95 16.98 -8.01
N THR A 334 -25.68 17.33 -8.29
CA THR A 334 -25.27 17.95 -9.56
C THR A 334 -24.96 16.96 -10.67
N PHE A 335 -24.63 15.69 -10.35
CA PHE A 335 -24.17 14.73 -11.37
C PHE A 335 -24.79 13.33 -11.24
N VAL A 336 -25.17 12.90 -10.04
CA VAL A 336 -25.69 11.54 -9.80
C VAL A 336 -27.09 11.32 -10.41
N PRO A 337 -28.06 12.26 -10.34
CA PRO A 337 -29.40 12.00 -10.87
C PRO A 337 -29.44 11.58 -12.35
N ALA A 338 -28.56 12.16 -13.18
CA ALA A 338 -28.45 11.81 -14.59
C ALA A 338 -27.92 10.38 -14.79
N ILE A 339 -26.98 9.94 -13.93
CA ILE A 339 -26.44 8.59 -13.91
C ILE A 339 -27.53 7.61 -13.46
N THR A 340 -28.24 7.91 -12.37
CA THR A 340 -29.32 7.08 -11.83
C THR A 340 -30.42 6.86 -12.86
N ALA A 341 -30.84 7.91 -13.56
CA ALA A 341 -31.78 7.81 -14.66
C ALA A 341 -31.26 6.92 -15.81
N ARG A 342 -29.96 6.96 -16.11
CA ARG A 342 -29.34 6.08 -17.12
C ARG A 342 -29.33 4.62 -16.68
N LEU A 343 -28.93 4.35 -15.43
CA LEU A 343 -28.88 3.00 -14.89
C LEU A 343 -30.29 2.38 -14.84
N ASN A 344 -31.31 3.12 -14.40
CA ASN A 344 -32.70 2.65 -14.37
C ASN A 344 -33.30 2.37 -15.75
N ARG A 345 -32.82 3.04 -16.82
CA ARG A 345 -33.22 2.68 -18.20
C ARG A 345 -32.64 1.34 -18.64
N GLY A 346 -31.44 1.00 -18.17
CA GLY A 346 -30.76 -0.26 -18.48
C GLY A 346 -31.10 -1.41 -17.52
N LEU A 347 -31.58 -1.11 -16.32
CA LEU A 347 -31.98 -2.05 -15.27
C LEU A 347 -33.46 -1.83 -14.94
N GLN A 348 -34.33 -2.09 -15.91
CA GLN A 348 -35.78 -1.91 -15.74
C GLN A 348 -36.29 -2.84 -14.65
N GLY A 349 -36.97 -2.27 -13.65
CA GLY A 349 -37.44 -2.98 -12.45
C GLY A 349 -36.62 -2.72 -11.19
N ALA A 350 -35.33 -2.37 -11.31
CA ALA A 350 -34.44 -2.18 -10.17
C ALA A 350 -34.73 -0.96 -9.29
N ASN A 351 -35.35 0.08 -9.87
CA ASN A 351 -35.75 1.33 -9.22
C ASN A 351 -34.66 1.92 -8.30
N LEU A 352 -33.47 2.10 -8.85
CA LEU A 352 -32.28 2.61 -8.17
C LEU A 352 -32.47 4.07 -7.73
N THR A 353 -31.98 4.37 -6.54
CA THR A 353 -31.83 5.72 -6.00
C THR A 353 -30.43 6.30 -6.31
N ASP A 354 -30.25 7.59 -6.06
CA ASP A 354 -28.93 8.26 -6.16
C ASP A 354 -27.92 7.63 -5.18
N THR A 355 -28.38 7.19 -4.00
CA THR A 355 -27.54 6.47 -3.03
C THR A 355 -27.10 5.12 -3.59
N ASP A 356 -28.01 4.38 -4.23
CA ASP A 356 -27.67 3.12 -4.89
C ASP A 356 -26.67 3.32 -6.02
N THR A 357 -26.78 4.43 -6.75
CA THR A 357 -25.85 4.79 -7.82
C THR A 357 -24.44 5.02 -7.27
N ILE A 358 -24.30 5.76 -6.17
CA ILE A 358 -23.00 5.93 -5.50
C ILE A 358 -22.48 4.59 -4.98
N ASN A 359 -23.34 3.73 -4.41
CA ASN A 359 -22.93 2.40 -3.98
C ASN A 359 -22.44 1.54 -5.17
N LEU A 360 -23.06 1.64 -6.35
CA LEU A 360 -22.57 0.98 -7.57
C LEU A 360 -21.23 1.56 -8.06
N MET A 361 -20.99 2.86 -7.85
CA MET A 361 -19.66 3.45 -8.07
C MET A 361 -18.64 2.92 -7.07
N ASP A 362 -19.02 2.74 -5.79
CA ASP A 362 -18.15 2.14 -4.76
C ASP A 362 -17.75 0.69 -5.13
N MET A 363 -18.62 -0.08 -5.80
CA MET A 363 -18.33 -1.47 -6.19
C MET A 363 -17.09 -1.59 -7.10
N CYS A 364 -16.89 -0.63 -8.00
CA CYS A 364 -15.77 -0.64 -8.96
C CYS A 364 -14.39 -0.74 -8.29
N PRO A 365 -13.97 0.17 -7.39
CA PRO A 365 -12.68 0.05 -6.71
C PRO A 365 -12.56 -1.22 -5.89
N TYR A 366 -13.58 -1.55 -5.08
CA TYR A 366 -13.51 -2.70 -4.17
C TYR A 366 -13.39 -4.02 -4.93
N GLU A 367 -14.23 -4.26 -5.94
CA GLU A 367 -14.17 -5.52 -6.69
C GLU A 367 -12.90 -5.59 -7.54
N THR A 368 -12.40 -4.47 -8.06
CA THR A 368 -11.13 -4.44 -8.81
C THR A 368 -9.98 -4.96 -7.95
N ILE A 369 -9.85 -4.53 -6.69
CA ILE A 369 -8.75 -4.94 -5.81
C ILE A 369 -8.98 -6.29 -5.10
N ALA A 370 -10.25 -6.70 -4.96
CA ALA A 370 -10.64 -7.95 -4.29
C ALA A 370 -10.76 -9.16 -5.24
N ASP A 371 -10.59 -8.98 -6.56
CA ASP A 371 -10.74 -10.08 -7.54
C ASP A 371 -9.73 -11.23 -7.31
N GLU A 372 -10.22 -12.31 -6.68
CA GLU A 372 -9.45 -13.53 -6.41
C GLU A 372 -9.27 -14.43 -7.65
N HIS A 373 -9.96 -14.16 -8.76
CA HIS A 373 -9.84 -14.93 -10.01
C HIS A 373 -8.74 -14.38 -10.92
N ASP A 374 -8.02 -13.35 -10.49
CA ASP A 374 -6.88 -12.76 -11.19
C ASP A 374 -5.62 -13.65 -11.07
N ARG A 375 -5.68 -14.84 -11.69
CA ARG A 375 -4.58 -15.82 -11.75
C ARG A 375 -3.67 -15.53 -12.95
N SER A 376 -2.36 -15.62 -12.74
CA SER A 376 -1.39 -15.71 -13.84
C SER A 376 -1.43 -17.11 -14.47
N ASP A 377 -1.99 -17.22 -15.68
CA ASP A 377 -1.91 -18.44 -16.51
C ASP A 377 -0.47 -18.83 -16.89
N SER A 378 0.51 -17.95 -16.67
CA SER A 378 1.91 -18.20 -17.04
C SER A 378 2.73 -18.97 -16.00
N ASN A 379 2.23 -19.16 -14.77
CA ASN A 379 2.93 -19.98 -13.77
C ASN A 379 1.98 -20.46 -12.65
N PRO A 380 1.52 -21.74 -12.69
CA PRO A 380 0.66 -22.32 -11.67
C PRO A 380 1.33 -22.44 -10.28
N SER A 381 2.64 -22.16 -10.18
CA SER A 381 3.41 -22.26 -8.94
C SER A 381 3.66 -20.91 -8.24
N SER A 382 3.25 -19.78 -8.83
CA SER A 382 3.27 -18.48 -8.13
C SER A 382 1.99 -18.31 -7.32
N SER A 383 2.11 -18.35 -5.99
CA SER A 383 1.08 -18.06 -4.99
C SER A 383 0.59 -16.60 -4.96
N ALA A 384 0.89 -15.81 -5.99
CA ALA A 384 0.56 -14.39 -6.08
C ALA A 384 -0.68 -14.18 -6.96
N VAL A 385 -1.85 -14.52 -6.42
CA VAL A 385 -3.10 -13.88 -6.82
C VAL A 385 -3.13 -12.54 -6.09
N SER A 386 -3.09 -11.43 -6.81
CA SER A 386 -3.30 -10.10 -6.25
C SER A 386 -4.27 -9.43 -7.20
N GLY A 387 -5.44 -9.01 -6.71
CA GLY A 387 -6.41 -8.27 -7.50
C GLY A 387 -5.79 -7.03 -8.17
N GLY A 388 -6.57 -6.34 -9.00
CA GLY A 388 -6.16 -5.09 -9.64
C GLY A 388 -5.53 -5.24 -11.01
N ARG A 389 -5.33 -6.43 -11.59
CA ARG A 389 -4.90 -6.52 -13.02
C ARG A 389 -6.10 -6.37 -13.95
N ARG A 390 -7.27 -6.86 -13.53
CA ARG A 390 -8.54 -6.67 -14.24
C ARG A 390 -9.37 -5.58 -13.57
N LEU A 391 -9.85 -4.65 -14.37
CA LEU A 391 -10.80 -3.63 -13.93
C LEU A 391 -12.18 -4.28 -13.75
N SER A 392 -12.86 -3.99 -12.64
CA SER A 392 -14.22 -4.49 -12.38
C SER A 392 -15.20 -4.07 -13.50
N PRO A 393 -16.14 -4.94 -13.92
CA PRO A 393 -17.19 -4.58 -14.86
C PRO A 393 -18.04 -3.37 -14.43
N PHE A 394 -18.23 -3.13 -13.12
CA PHE A 394 -18.93 -1.94 -12.63
C PHE A 394 -18.25 -0.65 -13.06
N CYS A 395 -16.93 -0.67 -13.20
CA CYS A 395 -16.17 0.51 -13.63
C CYS A 395 -16.61 1.02 -15.00
N HIS A 396 -17.07 0.11 -15.87
CA HIS A 396 -17.49 0.43 -17.23
C HIS A 396 -18.92 0.97 -17.33
N LEU A 397 -19.70 0.95 -16.24
CA LEU A 397 -21.05 1.53 -16.16
C LEU A 397 -21.03 3.08 -16.12
N PHE A 398 -19.87 3.65 -15.83
CA PHE A 398 -19.66 5.08 -15.64
C PHE A 398 -18.59 5.61 -16.61
N SER A 399 -18.75 6.85 -17.04
CA SER A 399 -17.79 7.53 -17.92
C SER A 399 -16.61 8.11 -17.14
N GLU A 400 -15.51 8.43 -17.83
CA GLU A 400 -14.34 9.10 -17.24
C GLU A 400 -14.71 10.43 -16.53
N ALA A 401 -15.65 11.21 -17.11
CA ALA A 401 -16.12 12.44 -16.49
C ALA A 401 -16.91 12.20 -15.18
N GLU A 402 -17.68 11.12 -15.11
CA GLU A 402 -18.42 10.74 -13.91
C GLU A 402 -17.48 10.22 -12.82
N TRP A 403 -16.42 9.49 -13.19
CA TRP A 403 -15.36 9.10 -12.27
C TRP A 403 -14.66 10.30 -11.66
N HIS A 404 -14.37 11.33 -12.45
CA HIS A 404 -13.83 12.55 -11.89
C HIS A 404 -14.81 13.30 -10.96
N GLY A 405 -16.11 13.27 -11.26
CA GLY A 405 -17.14 13.75 -10.33
C GLY A 405 -17.13 12.98 -9.02
N TYR A 406 -17.01 11.65 -9.09
CA TYR A 406 -16.90 10.79 -7.92
C TYR A 406 -15.62 11.05 -7.11
N ASP A 407 -14.47 11.27 -7.75
CA ASP A 407 -13.23 11.64 -7.06
C ASP A 407 -13.38 12.95 -6.27
N TYR A 408 -14.02 13.95 -6.88
CA TYR A 408 -14.29 15.21 -6.20
C TYR A 408 -15.32 15.06 -5.07
N TYR A 409 -16.35 14.24 -5.26
CA TYR A 409 -17.29 13.84 -4.21
C TYR A 409 -16.56 13.23 -3.00
N GLN A 410 -15.60 12.34 -3.22
CA GLN A 410 -14.79 11.77 -2.15
C GLN A 410 -13.87 12.83 -1.50
N THR A 411 -13.29 13.71 -2.30
CA THR A 411 -12.46 14.83 -1.85
C THR A 411 -13.22 15.77 -0.92
N LEU A 412 -14.45 16.16 -1.25
CA LEU A 412 -15.30 16.98 -0.39
C LEU A 412 -15.58 16.31 0.96
N GLY A 413 -15.80 14.99 0.95
CA GLY A 413 -16.00 14.21 2.18
C GLY A 413 -14.80 14.28 3.13
N LYS A 414 -13.58 14.20 2.58
CA LYS A 414 -12.35 14.33 3.38
C LYS A 414 -12.07 15.77 3.80
N TRP A 415 -12.17 16.73 2.88
CA TRP A 415 -11.88 18.14 3.13
C TRP A 415 -12.78 18.73 4.24
N TYR A 416 -14.10 18.61 4.09
CA TYR A 416 -15.05 19.19 5.04
C TYR A 416 -15.35 18.28 6.24
N GLY A 417 -15.01 16.98 6.15
CA GLY A 417 -15.20 16.04 7.25
C GLY A 417 -14.05 16.07 8.27
N PHE A 418 -12.81 16.06 7.77
CA PHE A 418 -11.62 15.75 8.56
C PHE A 418 -10.45 16.72 8.30
N GLY A 419 -10.37 17.30 7.10
CA GLY A 419 -9.34 18.27 6.73
C GLY A 419 -9.63 19.70 7.20
N ASP A 420 -9.02 20.66 6.50
CA ASP A 420 -9.07 22.10 6.83
C ASP A 420 -10.49 22.71 6.74
N GLY A 421 -11.40 22.09 5.99
CA GLY A 421 -12.80 22.52 5.91
C GLY A 421 -13.66 22.08 7.11
N SER A 422 -13.10 21.26 8.01
CA SER A 422 -13.77 20.78 9.22
C SER A 422 -13.49 21.70 10.41
N THR A 423 -14.51 21.98 11.22
CA THR A 423 -14.40 22.90 12.37
C THR A 423 -13.39 22.44 13.43
N LEU A 424 -13.30 21.13 13.69
CA LEU A 424 -12.39 20.54 14.67
C LEU A 424 -11.53 19.41 14.06
N GLY A 425 -11.46 19.31 12.73
CA GLY A 425 -10.68 18.26 12.03
C GLY A 425 -9.18 18.36 12.33
N ALA A 426 -8.59 19.53 12.06
CA ALA A 426 -7.19 19.81 12.40
C ALA A 426 -6.89 19.55 13.89
N THR A 427 -7.81 19.90 14.79
CA THR A 427 -7.68 19.65 16.23
C THR A 427 -7.47 18.17 16.56
N GLN A 428 -8.04 17.24 15.79
CA GLN A 428 -7.86 15.80 16.06
C GLN A 428 -6.43 15.32 15.77
N GLY A 429 -5.70 16.01 14.88
CA GLY A 429 -4.33 15.66 14.50
C GLY A 429 -3.25 16.22 15.44
N VAL A 430 -3.62 17.07 16.40
CA VAL A 430 -2.67 17.83 17.24
C VAL A 430 -1.73 16.92 18.04
N GLY A 431 -2.24 15.88 18.68
CA GLY A 431 -1.42 14.97 19.48
C GLY A 431 -0.31 14.31 18.67
N PHE A 432 -0.61 13.83 17.46
CA PHE A 432 0.40 13.27 16.56
C PHE A 432 1.44 14.31 16.13
N VAL A 433 1.02 15.55 15.88
CA VAL A 433 1.95 16.64 15.53
C VAL A 433 2.90 16.95 16.69
N ASN A 434 2.41 16.94 17.93
CA ASN A 434 3.25 17.14 19.11
C ASN A 434 4.20 15.96 19.37
N GLU A 435 3.79 14.72 19.08
CA GLU A 435 4.68 13.56 19.03
C GLU A 435 5.76 13.69 17.93
N LEU A 436 5.38 14.17 16.74
CA LEU A 436 6.34 14.42 15.67
C LEU A 436 7.36 15.50 16.08
N ILE A 437 6.91 16.59 16.70
CA ILE A 437 7.79 17.64 17.24
C ILE A 437 8.79 17.02 18.23
N ALA A 438 8.31 16.23 19.19
CA ALA A 438 9.14 15.53 20.17
C ALA A 438 10.24 14.68 19.52
N ARG A 439 9.90 13.91 18.48
CA ARG A 439 10.87 13.09 17.73
C ARG A 439 11.86 13.94 16.93
N LEU A 440 11.41 15.02 16.31
CA LEU A 440 12.27 15.91 15.53
C LEU A 440 13.26 16.69 16.40
N THR A 441 12.87 17.06 17.62
CA THR A 441 13.70 17.83 18.57
C THR A 441 14.35 16.96 19.65
N GLN A 442 14.09 15.65 19.65
CA GLN A 442 14.54 14.71 20.68
C GLN A 442 14.21 15.19 22.10
N SER A 443 13.02 15.77 22.27
CA SER A 443 12.55 16.33 23.54
C SER A 443 11.28 15.60 23.98
N PRO A 444 10.93 15.58 25.29
CA PRO A 444 9.69 14.99 25.76
C PRO A 444 8.45 15.57 25.04
N VAL A 445 7.42 14.75 24.87
CA VAL A 445 6.14 15.19 24.30
C VAL A 445 5.49 16.23 25.22
N ASP A 446 5.15 17.39 24.66
CA ASP A 446 4.37 18.44 25.32
C ASP A 446 2.99 18.53 24.64
N ASP A 447 2.01 17.86 25.24
CA ASP A 447 0.66 17.77 24.71
C ASP A 447 -0.39 17.51 25.81
N HIS A 448 -1.60 17.96 25.57
CA HIS A 448 -2.77 17.76 26.44
C HIS A 448 -4.03 17.39 25.64
N THR A 449 -3.85 16.83 24.44
CA THR A 449 -4.92 16.48 23.52
C THR A 449 -5.15 14.95 23.46
N SER A 450 -4.73 14.29 22.39
CA SER A 450 -4.94 12.85 22.14
C SER A 450 -3.75 11.97 22.50
N THR A 451 -2.67 12.52 23.04
CA THR A 451 -1.49 11.75 23.49
C THR A 451 -1.76 10.92 24.76
N ASN A 452 -1.10 9.78 24.85
CA ASN A 452 -1.11 8.96 26.07
C ASN A 452 0.18 9.22 26.86
N ARG A 453 0.09 10.06 27.89
CA ARG A 453 1.24 10.49 28.71
C ARG A 453 2.05 9.33 29.30
N THR A 454 1.43 8.19 29.61
CA THR A 454 2.13 7.02 30.14
C THR A 454 2.99 6.38 29.06
N MET A 455 2.44 6.21 27.86
CA MET A 455 3.17 5.61 26.73
C MET A 455 4.26 6.55 26.19
N ASP A 456 3.97 7.85 26.13
CA ASP A 456 4.89 8.84 25.55
C ASP A 456 6.05 9.19 26.48
N ALA A 457 5.94 8.87 27.77
CA ALA A 457 7.01 9.03 28.76
C ALA A 457 7.94 7.81 28.86
N ASP A 458 7.54 6.65 28.34
CA ASP A 458 8.33 5.42 28.40
C ASP A 458 9.15 5.23 27.10
N PRO A 459 10.51 5.21 27.18
CA PRO A 459 11.36 5.00 26.01
C PRO A 459 11.12 3.69 25.24
N VAL A 460 10.47 2.69 25.85
CA VAL A 460 10.10 1.44 25.18
C VAL A 460 8.92 1.66 24.22
N THR A 461 7.97 2.52 24.58
CA THR A 461 6.75 2.80 23.80
C THR A 461 6.81 4.12 23.04
N PHE A 462 7.78 4.99 23.33
CA PHE A 462 8.05 6.22 22.60
C PHE A 462 9.52 6.65 22.69
N PRO A 463 10.45 5.99 21.98
CA PRO A 463 11.86 6.38 21.97
C PRO A 463 12.07 7.68 21.20
N LEU A 464 12.86 8.60 21.76
CA LEU A 464 13.21 9.88 21.12
C LEU A 464 14.46 9.81 20.22
N ASN A 465 15.17 8.67 20.23
CA ASN A 465 16.45 8.49 19.54
C ASN A 465 16.45 7.35 18.50
N ALA A 466 15.29 6.82 18.10
CA ALA A 466 15.22 5.73 17.13
C ALA A 466 15.64 6.15 15.71
N THR A 467 15.60 7.46 15.40
CA THR A 467 15.99 8.08 14.12
C THR A 467 15.10 7.72 12.92
N VAL A 468 14.53 6.51 12.91
CA VAL A 468 13.62 6.00 11.88
C VAL A 468 12.32 5.53 12.55
N TYR A 469 11.18 6.05 12.11
CA TYR A 469 9.86 5.80 12.71
C TYR A 469 8.84 5.38 11.66
N ALA A 470 7.92 4.49 12.02
CA ALA A 470 6.79 4.11 11.18
C ALA A 470 5.51 4.00 12.01
N ASP A 471 4.51 4.82 11.68
CA ASP A 471 3.19 4.81 12.32
C ASP A 471 2.11 4.41 11.30
N PHE A 472 1.17 3.54 11.70
CA PHE A 472 0.08 3.06 10.85
C PHE A 472 -1.30 3.49 11.38
N SER A 473 -2.13 4.05 10.50
CA SER A 473 -3.36 4.78 10.85
C SER A 473 -4.44 4.64 9.73
N HIS A 474 -5.46 5.50 9.76
CA HIS A 474 -6.58 5.56 8.81
C HIS A 474 -6.55 6.82 7.96
N ASP A 475 -7.34 6.83 6.89
CA ASP A 475 -7.50 8.00 6.02
C ASP A 475 -8.05 9.24 6.73
N ASN A 476 -9.04 9.06 7.59
CA ASN A 476 -9.65 10.16 8.35
C ASN A 476 -8.62 10.83 9.26
N ASP A 477 -7.88 10.03 10.02
CA ASP A 477 -6.86 10.48 10.95
C ASP A 477 -5.66 11.12 10.24
N MET A 478 -5.22 10.54 9.13
CA MET A 478 -4.21 11.17 8.28
C MET A 478 -4.69 12.53 7.75
N SER A 479 -5.96 12.66 7.35
CA SER A 479 -6.52 13.94 6.91
C SER A 479 -6.52 14.98 8.04
N ASN A 480 -6.88 14.58 9.26
CA ASN A 480 -6.80 15.43 10.44
C ASN A 480 -5.35 15.88 10.72
N ILE A 481 -4.38 14.96 10.62
CA ILE A 481 -2.96 15.22 10.84
C ILE A 481 -2.40 16.18 9.78
N PHE A 482 -2.77 16.00 8.51
CA PHE A 482 -2.33 16.91 7.43
C PHE A 482 -2.85 18.33 7.64
N ALA A 483 -4.09 18.47 8.12
CA ALA A 483 -4.67 19.76 8.50
C ALA A 483 -3.95 20.36 9.72
N ALA A 484 -3.66 19.57 10.75
CA ALA A 484 -2.91 20.00 11.94
C ALA A 484 -1.48 20.47 11.61
N LEU A 485 -0.84 19.83 10.63
CA LEU A 485 0.47 20.22 10.07
C LEU A 485 0.39 21.45 9.16
N GLY A 486 -0.81 21.88 8.76
CA GLY A 486 -1.01 23.00 7.85
C GLY A 486 -0.56 22.72 6.40
N LEU A 487 -0.54 21.45 5.97
CA LEU A 487 -0.01 21.06 4.65
C LEU A 487 -0.81 21.64 3.47
N TYR A 488 -2.10 21.96 3.67
CA TYR A 488 -3.01 22.47 2.64
C TYR A 488 -3.71 23.80 3.03
N ALA A 489 -3.41 24.34 4.22
CA ALA A 489 -4.02 25.54 4.78
C ALA A 489 -3.62 26.85 4.07
N GLY A 490 -2.51 26.84 3.32
CA GLY A 490 -1.96 28.01 2.60
C GLY A 490 -1.01 28.87 3.45
N ALA A 491 -0.42 29.89 2.83
CA ALA A 491 0.47 30.82 3.52
C ALA A 491 -0.32 31.80 4.41
N THR A 492 0.32 32.31 5.47
CA THR A 492 -0.25 33.31 6.36
C THR A 492 -0.68 34.54 5.56
N GLY A 493 -1.94 34.92 5.69
CA GLY A 493 -2.53 36.04 4.96
C GLY A 493 -3.26 35.64 3.67
N GLU A 494 -3.13 34.39 3.21
CA GLU A 494 -4.03 33.86 2.19
C GLU A 494 -5.40 33.54 2.79
N ALA A 495 -6.45 33.71 1.98
CA ALA A 495 -7.77 33.25 2.36
C ALA A 495 -7.77 31.72 2.55
N PRO A 496 -8.47 31.18 3.56
CA PRO A 496 -8.73 29.75 3.65
C PRO A 496 -9.39 29.25 2.36
N LEU A 497 -8.99 28.08 1.88
CA LEU A 497 -9.69 27.42 0.77
C LEU A 497 -11.10 27.03 1.21
N ASP A 498 -12.08 27.39 0.39
CA ASP A 498 -13.48 26.94 0.52
C ASP A 498 -13.96 26.38 -0.83
N PRO A 499 -13.61 25.12 -1.14
CA PRO A 499 -13.91 24.50 -2.43
C PRO A 499 -15.42 24.43 -2.71
N SER A 500 -15.84 24.71 -3.95
CA SER A 500 -17.26 24.65 -4.32
C SER A 500 -17.84 23.25 -4.09
N ASN A 501 -19.00 23.17 -3.43
CA ASN A 501 -19.75 21.91 -3.29
C ASN A 501 -20.78 21.69 -4.42
N THR A 502 -20.75 22.50 -5.48
CA THR A 502 -21.64 22.39 -6.66
C THR A 502 -20.88 22.40 -7.98
N THR A 503 -19.59 22.71 -7.96
CA THR A 503 -18.72 22.72 -9.14
C THR A 503 -17.43 22.02 -8.78
N ARG A 504 -17.01 21.08 -9.63
CA ARG A 504 -15.74 20.38 -9.44
C ARG A 504 -14.58 21.37 -9.47
N VAL A 505 -13.64 21.19 -8.55
CA VAL A 505 -12.37 21.92 -8.51
C VAL A 505 -11.25 20.91 -8.72
N GLU A 506 -10.25 21.25 -9.53
CA GLU A 506 -9.13 20.37 -9.81
C GLU A 506 -8.12 20.37 -8.64
N PRO A 507 -7.37 19.27 -8.43
CA PRO A 507 -6.40 19.18 -7.33
C PRO A 507 -5.41 20.36 -7.29
N GLY A 508 -4.99 20.89 -8.45
CA GLY A 508 -4.09 22.05 -8.53
C GLY A 508 -4.65 23.31 -7.85
N ASP A 509 -5.94 23.59 -8.06
CA ASP A 509 -6.65 24.72 -7.44
C ASP A 509 -7.02 24.44 -5.98
N MET A 510 -6.93 23.17 -5.55
CA MET A 510 -7.05 22.74 -4.16
C MET A 510 -5.70 22.63 -3.44
N ARG A 511 -4.66 23.32 -3.93
CA ARG A 511 -3.28 23.27 -3.38
C ARG A 511 -2.69 21.85 -3.33
N GLY A 512 -3.14 20.98 -4.23
CA GLY A 512 -2.79 19.57 -4.31
C GLY A 512 -3.60 18.65 -3.39
N PHE A 513 -4.67 19.14 -2.77
CA PHE A 513 -5.58 18.30 -1.99
C PHE A 513 -6.60 17.61 -2.90
N ALA A 514 -6.52 16.29 -2.95
CA ALA A 514 -7.58 15.41 -3.45
C ALA A 514 -7.54 14.11 -2.64
N ALA A 515 -8.67 13.46 -2.39
CA ALA A 515 -8.68 12.24 -1.57
C ALA A 515 -7.78 11.13 -2.16
N GLY A 516 -7.74 10.99 -3.48
CA GLY A 516 -6.83 10.06 -4.17
C GLY A 516 -5.36 10.48 -4.13
N TRP A 517 -5.05 11.77 -3.96
CA TRP A 517 -3.68 12.29 -3.86
C TRP A 517 -3.14 12.24 -2.44
N THR A 518 -3.99 12.30 -1.43
CA THR A 518 -3.58 12.44 -0.01
C THR A 518 -3.75 11.16 0.77
N VAL A 519 -4.90 10.50 0.66
CA VAL A 519 -5.27 9.33 1.48
C VAL A 519 -5.81 8.14 0.66
N PRO A 520 -5.20 7.74 -0.47
CA PRO A 520 -5.52 6.47 -1.13
C PRO A 520 -5.28 5.26 -0.20
N PHE A 521 -5.67 4.06 -0.61
CA PHE A 521 -5.20 2.84 0.06
C PHE A 521 -3.66 2.77 0.03
N ALA A 522 -3.03 2.34 1.13
CA ALA A 522 -1.58 2.36 1.32
C ALA A 522 -0.93 3.75 1.14
N ALA A 523 -1.68 4.83 1.38
CA ALA A 523 -1.14 6.19 1.42
C ALA A 523 0.02 6.28 2.41
N ARG A 524 0.99 7.13 2.11
CA ARG A 524 2.12 7.39 3.00
C ARG A 524 2.55 8.85 2.97
N MET A 525 2.80 9.39 4.15
CA MET A 525 3.49 10.66 4.34
C MET A 525 4.89 10.38 4.88
N TYR A 526 5.91 10.99 4.30
CA TYR A 526 7.27 11.00 4.83
C TYR A 526 7.60 12.37 5.41
N VAL A 527 8.13 12.39 6.63
CA VAL A 527 8.80 13.55 7.23
C VAL A 527 10.27 13.21 7.33
N GLU A 528 11.12 14.00 6.69
CA GLU A 528 12.55 13.75 6.62
C GLU A 528 13.34 14.97 7.11
N LYS A 529 14.38 14.72 7.92
CA LYS A 529 15.41 15.73 8.21
C LYS A 529 16.67 15.45 7.41
N MET A 530 17.35 16.52 7.02
CA MET A 530 18.62 16.45 6.31
C MET A 530 19.53 17.61 6.67
N VAL A 531 20.83 17.36 6.63
CA VAL A 531 21.88 18.39 6.69
C VAL A 531 22.49 18.53 5.31
N CYS A 532 22.65 19.76 4.83
CA CYS A 532 23.14 20.07 3.47
C CYS A 532 24.35 21.00 3.53
N GLY A 533 25.35 20.77 2.68
CA GLY A 533 26.37 21.79 2.36
C GLY A 533 27.19 22.38 3.53
N GLY A 534 27.16 21.79 4.72
CA GLY A 534 27.79 22.35 5.92
C GLY A 534 26.89 23.30 6.74
N ASP A 535 25.59 23.37 6.45
CA ASP A 535 24.61 24.08 7.25
C ASP A 535 24.63 23.60 8.71
N GLU A 536 24.59 24.54 9.66
CA GLU A 536 24.58 24.25 11.10
C GLU A 536 23.22 23.69 11.58
N GLU A 537 22.14 23.96 10.84
CA GLU A 537 20.77 23.58 11.20
C GLU A 537 20.20 22.56 10.21
N GLU A 538 19.52 21.54 10.73
CA GLU A 538 18.80 20.57 9.92
C GLU A 538 17.63 21.20 9.15
N LEU A 539 17.40 20.73 7.94
CA LEU A 539 16.25 21.07 7.11
C LEU A 539 15.21 19.95 7.20
N VAL A 540 13.93 20.32 7.25
CA VAL A 540 12.77 19.42 7.23
C VAL A 540 12.11 19.48 5.84
N ARG A 541 11.73 18.32 5.31
CA ARG A 541 10.86 18.19 4.12
C ARG A 541 9.73 17.22 4.42
N VAL A 542 8.55 17.48 3.85
CA VAL A 542 7.39 16.58 3.92
C VAL A 542 7.01 16.13 2.51
N LEU A 543 6.79 14.83 2.35
CA LEU A 543 6.26 14.25 1.12
C LEU A 543 4.95 13.53 1.44
N VAL A 544 3.93 13.69 0.60
CA VAL A 544 2.68 12.92 0.68
C VAL A 544 2.52 12.18 -0.63
N ASN A 545 2.53 10.84 -0.58
CA ASN A 545 2.44 9.98 -1.76
C ASN A 545 3.46 10.35 -2.85
N ASP A 546 4.70 10.59 -2.41
CA ASP A 546 5.85 11.01 -3.21
C ASP A 546 5.78 12.44 -3.78
N ARG A 547 4.68 13.17 -3.57
CA ARG A 547 4.58 14.61 -3.83
C ARG A 547 5.27 15.39 -2.72
N VAL A 548 6.28 16.20 -3.06
CA VAL A 548 6.86 17.17 -2.14
C VAL A 548 5.82 18.23 -1.84
N ILE A 549 5.50 18.42 -0.55
CA ILE A 549 4.59 19.47 -0.08
C ILE A 549 5.43 20.68 0.32
N PRO A 550 5.34 21.82 -0.39
CA PRO A 550 6.05 23.03 0.00
C PRO A 550 5.54 23.52 1.35
N LEU A 551 6.40 23.48 2.36
CA LEU A 551 6.04 23.86 3.72
C LEU A 551 5.72 25.36 3.81
N GLN A 552 4.61 25.68 4.47
CA GLN A 552 4.12 27.05 4.60
C GLN A 552 4.59 27.67 5.91
N ASN A 553 4.68 29.00 5.95
CA ASN A 553 4.89 29.78 7.19
C ASN A 553 6.24 29.55 7.90
N CYS A 554 7.20 28.91 7.24
CA CYS A 554 8.55 28.66 7.77
C CYS A 554 9.69 29.12 6.84
N GLY A 555 9.36 29.82 5.75
CA GLY A 555 10.34 30.32 4.77
C GLY A 555 10.94 29.19 3.94
N ALA A 556 10.09 28.33 3.36
CA ALA A 556 10.54 27.19 2.59
C ALA A 556 11.40 27.59 1.38
N ASP A 557 12.44 26.80 1.11
CA ASP A 557 13.26 26.96 -0.08
C ASP A 557 12.58 26.40 -1.34
N VAL A 558 13.27 26.52 -2.49
CA VAL A 558 12.78 26.04 -3.80
C VAL A 558 12.57 24.52 -3.86
N LEU A 559 13.07 23.76 -2.88
CA LEU A 559 12.88 22.32 -2.76
C LEU A 559 11.79 21.98 -1.72
N GLY A 560 11.06 22.98 -1.23
CA GLY A 560 9.96 22.84 -0.27
C GLY A 560 10.42 22.59 1.17
N ARG A 561 11.67 22.93 1.52
CA ARG A 561 12.28 22.60 2.82
C ARG A 561 12.34 23.81 3.73
N CYS A 562 12.16 23.59 5.03
CA CYS A 562 12.35 24.63 6.05
C CYS A 562 13.44 24.23 7.04
N ARG A 563 14.13 25.23 7.58
CA ARG A 563 14.97 25.05 8.78
C ARG A 563 14.13 24.46 9.92
N LEU A 564 14.69 23.51 10.67
CA LEU A 564 13.98 22.78 11.71
C LEU A 564 13.29 23.72 12.70
N SER A 565 13.99 24.71 13.25
CA SER A 565 13.41 25.69 14.18
C SER A 565 12.22 26.42 13.58
N LYS A 566 12.31 26.85 12.31
CA LYS A 566 11.23 27.53 11.59
C LYS A 566 10.05 26.61 11.30
N PHE A 567 10.30 25.35 10.99
CA PHE A 567 9.25 24.35 10.85
C PHE A 567 8.50 24.16 12.18
N ILE A 568 9.20 23.95 13.30
CA ILE A 568 8.58 23.83 14.63
C ILE A 568 7.82 25.12 15.00
N ASP A 569 8.38 26.30 14.67
CA ASP A 569 7.71 27.57 14.89
C ASP A 569 6.37 27.67 14.16
N SER A 570 6.32 27.20 12.91
CA SER A 570 5.11 27.20 12.08
C SER A 570 3.99 26.32 12.63
N LEU A 571 4.32 25.31 13.44
CA LEU A 571 3.35 24.40 14.08
C LEU A 571 2.73 24.98 15.37
N ALA A 572 2.60 26.30 15.45
CA ALA A 572 2.06 27.00 16.62
C ALA A 572 0.61 26.59 16.97
N PHE A 573 -0.20 26.20 15.98
CA PHE A 573 -1.54 25.68 16.22
C PHE A 573 -1.49 24.40 17.09
N ALA A 574 -0.73 23.40 16.67
CA ALA A 574 -0.59 22.14 17.40
C ALA A 574 0.09 22.32 18.76
N ARG A 575 1.17 23.11 18.83
CA ARG A 575 1.88 23.38 20.10
C ARG A 575 1.02 24.07 21.17
N LYS A 576 -0.05 24.76 20.76
CA LYS A 576 -1.00 25.41 21.67
C LYS A 576 -2.20 24.52 22.03
N GLY A 577 -2.22 23.26 21.58
CA GLY A 577 -3.34 22.34 21.78
C GLY A 577 -4.45 22.47 20.74
N GLY A 578 -4.23 23.22 19.65
CA GLY A 578 -5.27 23.53 18.67
C GLY A 578 -6.51 24.15 19.32
N ASN A 579 -7.69 23.72 18.90
CA ASN A 579 -8.96 24.09 19.54
C ASN A 579 -9.49 22.94 20.42
N TRP A 580 -8.62 22.24 21.16
CA TRP A 580 -9.02 21.05 21.92
C TRP A 580 -10.04 21.34 23.03
N GLU A 581 -10.01 22.52 23.64
CA GLU A 581 -11.01 22.94 24.63
C GLU A 581 -12.44 22.96 24.05
N ASP A 582 -12.58 23.29 22.76
CA ASP A 582 -13.87 23.30 22.06
C ASP A 582 -14.45 21.88 21.88
N CYS A 583 -13.70 20.82 22.15
CA CYS A 583 -14.22 19.45 22.16
C CYS A 583 -15.26 19.21 23.25
N PHE A 584 -15.19 19.98 24.34
CA PHE A 584 -15.95 19.73 25.57
C PHE A 584 -16.72 20.94 26.11
N ALA A 585 -16.49 22.13 25.54
CA ALA A 585 -17.13 23.39 25.93
C ALA A 585 -18.66 23.41 25.76
#